data_AF-A0A227JGC0-F1
#
_entry.id   AF-A0A227JGC0-F1
#
_cell.length_a   1.000
_cell.length_b   1.000
_cell.length_c   1.000
_cell.angle_alpha   90.00
_cell.angle_beta   90.00
_cell.angle_gamma   90.00
#
_symmetry.space_group_name_H-M   'P 1'
#
loop_
_entity.id
_entity.type
_entity.pdbx_description
1 polymer ?
#
loop_
_entity_poly.entity_id
_entity_poly.type
_entity_poly.pdbx_seq_one_letter_code
_entity_poly.pdbx_strand_id
1 'polypeptide(L)' 'MKQNLIGESPAFLAVLDKVSQLAPIERPVLIIGERGTGKELIAQRLHYLSKRWDKPLLSLNCATLS' A
#
# COMPACT_ATOMS: atom_id res chain seq x y z
N MET A 1 6.73 5.18 9.55
CA MET A 1 5.96 3.97 9.18
C MET A 1 5.59 3.25 10.46
N LYS A 2 4.30 3.17 10.84
CA LYS A 2 3.87 2.64 12.16
C LYS A 2 3.71 1.11 12.20
N GLN A 3 3.67 0.44 11.04
CA GLN A 3 3.58 -1.02 10.93
C GLN A 3 4.54 -1.51 9.84
N ASN A 4 5.41 -2.47 10.17
CA ASN A 4 6.30 -3.10 9.20
C ASN A 4 5.57 -4.23 8.48
N LEU A 5 5.74 -4.30 7.17
CA LEU A 5 5.34 -5.44 6.35
C LEU A 5 6.31 -6.59 6.62
N ILE A 6 5.80 -7.70 7.13
CA ILE A 6 6.59 -8.91 7.46
C ILE A 6 6.09 -10.05 6.58
N GLY A 7 7.01 -10.68 5.86
CA GLY A 7 6.71 -11.80 4.97
C GLY A 7 7.86 -12.06 4.00
N GLU A 8 8.11 -13.32 3.72
CA GLU A 8 9.25 -13.76 2.90
C GLU A 8 8.83 -14.63 1.71
N SER A 9 7.52 -14.85 1.53
CA SER A 9 7.04 -15.66 0.42
C SER A 9 7.36 -14.99 -0.93
N PRO A 10 7.73 -15.74 -1.98
CA PRO A 10 8.08 -15.16 -3.28
C PRO A 10 6.96 -14.29 -3.86
N ALA A 11 5.70 -14.70 -3.71
CA ALA A 11 4.54 -13.93 -4.16
C ALA A 11 4.42 -12.58 -3.44
N PHE A 12 4.67 -12.55 -2.13
CA PHE A 12 4.64 -11.32 -1.35
C PHE A 12 5.78 -10.37 -1.77
N LEU A 13 6.99 -10.90 -1.93
CA LEU A 13 8.14 -10.11 -2.40
C LEU A 13 7.90 -9.52 -3.79
N ALA A 14 7.27 -10.27 -4.71
CA ALA A 14 6.89 -9.77 -6.03
C ALA A 14 5.89 -8.60 -5.95
N VAL A 15 4.95 -8.63 -5.00
CA VAL A 15 4.04 -7.49 -4.76
C VAL A 15 4.82 -6.28 -4.24
N LEU A 16 5.76 -6.46 -3.31
CA LEU A 16 6.58 -5.37 -2.78
C LEU A 16 7.46 -4.71 -3.85
N ASP A 17 8.02 -5.50 -4.77
CA ASP A 17 8.77 -4.99 -5.92
C ASP A 17 7.86 -4.14 -6.83
N LYS A 18 6.68 -4.66 -7.18
CA LYS A 18 5.68 -3.93 -7.97
C LYS A 18 5.26 -2.61 -7.31
N VAL A 19 5.07 -2.60 -6.00
CA VAL A 19 4.78 -1.37 -5.23
C VAL A 19 5.92 -0.37 -5.37
N SER A 20 7.17 -0.82 -5.28
CA SER A 20 8.36 0.04 -5.38
C SER A 20 8.46 0.67 -6.78
N GLN A 21 8.15 -0.08 -7.83
CA GLN A 21 8.12 0.42 -9.21
C GLN A 21 6.96 1.41 -9.47
N LEU A 22 5.81 1.19 -8.84
CA LEU A 22 4.63 2.05 -9.01
C LEU A 22 4.68 3.33 -8.17
N ALA A 23 5.35 3.32 -7.02
CA ALA A 23 5.39 4.45 -6.08
C ALA A 23 5.80 5.82 -6.68
N PRO A 24 6.79 5.94 -7.59
CA PRO A 24 7.12 7.22 -8.20
C PRO A 24 6.11 7.70 -9.26
N ILE A 25 5.15 6.87 -9.67
CA ILE A 25 4.17 7.18 -10.71
C ILE A 25 2.97 7.91 -10.10
N GLU A 26 2.65 9.09 -10.63
CA GLU A 26 1.54 9.92 -10.15
C GLU A 26 0.21 9.54 -10.83
N ARG A 27 -0.23 8.29 -10.63
CA ARG A 27 -1.52 7.79 -11.12
C ARG A 27 -2.29 7.06 -10.00
N PRO A 28 -3.63 6.96 -10.10
CA PRO A 28 -4.41 6.13 -9.19
C PRO A 28 -3.95 4.67 -9.23
N VAL A 29 -3.87 4.02 -8.06
CA VAL A 29 -3.50 2.61 -7.92
C VAL A 29 -4.66 1.85 -7.29
N LEU A 30 -5.05 0.75 -7.93
CA LEU A 30 -6.05 -0.18 -7.41
C LEU A 30 -5.35 -1.38 -6.75
N ILE A 31 -5.64 -1.63 -5.48
CA ILE A 31 -5.11 -2.77 -4.71
C ILE A 31 -6.23 -3.78 -4.54
N ILE A 32 -6.02 -5.00 -5.05
CA ILE A 32 -7.00 -6.09 -5.00
C ILE A 32 -6.45 -7.22 -4.14
N GLY A 33 -7.32 -7.89 -3.40
CA GLY A 33 -6.97 -9.02 -2.56
C GLY A 33 -8.09 -9.35 -1.57
N GLU A 34 -8.07 -10.57 -1.06
CA GLU A 34 -9.06 -11.08 -0.11
C GLU A 34 -9.09 -10.28 1.20
N ARG A 35 -10.16 -10.43 1.98
CA ARG A 35 -10.30 -9.77 3.29
C ARG A 35 -9.18 -10.26 4.23
N GLY A 36 -8.53 -9.33 4.93
CA GLY A 36 -7.46 -9.67 5.89
C GLY A 36 -6.05 -9.85 5.32
N THR A 37 -5.85 -9.62 4.01
CA THR A 37 -4.53 -9.75 3.35
C THR A 37 -3.60 -8.53 3.50
N GLY A 38 -3.98 -7.52 4.30
CA GLY A 38 -3.12 -6.36 4.58
C GLY A 38 -3.00 -5.33 3.45
N LYS A 39 -4.05 -5.15 2.63
CA LYS A 39 -4.07 -4.17 1.53
C LYS A 39 -3.77 -2.75 1.98
N GLU A 40 -4.18 -2.39 3.19
CA GLU A 40 -3.94 -1.09 3.81
C GLU A 40 -2.44 -0.84 4.02
N LEU A 41 -1.68 -1.88 4.38
CA LEU A 41 -0.22 -1.79 4.53
C LEU A 41 0.47 -1.56 3.18
N ILE A 42 -0.05 -2.17 2.12
CA ILE A 42 0.43 -1.94 0.75
C ILE A 42 0.21 -0.48 0.33
N ALA A 43 -0.97 0.09 0.61
CA ALA A 43 -1.25 1.49 0.34
C ALA A 43 -0.31 2.43 1.12
N GLN A 44 -0.06 2.14 2.40
CA GLN A 44 0.88 2.91 3.23
C GLN A 44 2.31 2.85 2.70
N ARG A 45 2.77 1.67 2.24
CA ARG A 45 4.10 1.53 1.64
C ARG A 45 4.22 2.24 0.31
N LEU A 46 3.17 2.20 -0.53
CA LEU A 46 3.11 2.96 -1.78
C LEU A 46 3.26 4.47 -1.50
N HIS A 47 2.53 5.00 -0.51
CA HIS A 47 2.64 6.40 -0.10
C HIS A 47 4.06 6.73 0.38
N TYR A 48 4.62 5.90 1.26
CA TYR A 48 5.95 6.08 1.84
C TYR A 48 7.07 6.09 0.79
N LEU A 49 6.94 5.30 -0.28
CA LEU A 49 7.92 5.25 -1.38
C LEU A 49 7.66 6.30 -2.47
N SER A 50 6.55 7.03 -2.40
CA SER A 50 6.18 8.01 -3.41
C SER A 50 6.86 9.37 -3.19
N LYS A 51 6.76 10.25 -4.21
CA LYS A 51 7.18 11.66 -4.09
C LYS A 51 6.37 12.48 -3.07
N ARG A 52 5.28 11.91 -2.52
CA ARG A 52 4.35 12.56 -1.58
C ARG A 52 4.48 12.00 -0.16
N TRP A 53 5.55 11.26 0.15
CA TRP A 53 5.74 10.57 1.43
C TRP A 53 5.65 11.48 2.67
N ASP A 54 6.01 12.76 2.51
CA ASP A 54 5.99 13.81 3.54
C ASP A 54 4.60 14.43 3.73
N LYS A 55 3.67 14.19 2.80
CA LYS A 55 2.30 14.68 2.86
C LYS A 55 1.40 13.76 3.70
N PRO A 56 0.30 14.28 4.27
CA PRO A 56 -0.64 13.45 5.03
C PRO A 56 -1.25 12.36 4.14
N LEU A 57 -1.31 11.14 4.67
CA LEU A 57 -2.04 10.02 4.10
C LEU A 57 -3.38 9.88 4.83
N LEU A 58 -4.48 10.14 4.11
CA LEU A 58 -5.83 9.98 4.61
C LEU A 58 -6.37 8.61 4.16
N SER A 59 -6.73 7.77 5.12
CA SER A 59 -7.34 6.47 4.87
C SER A 59 -8.83 6.54 5.19
N LEU A 60 -9.67 6.14 4.24
CA LEU A 60 -11.13 6.08 4.39
C LEU A 60 -11.58 4.63 4.17
N ASN A 61 -12.40 4.13 5.10
CA ASN A 61 -13.04 2.83 4.96
C ASN A 61 -14.49 3.03 4.56
N CYS A 62 -14.84 2.71 3.31
CA CYS A 62 -16.20 2.86 2.81
C CYS A 62 -17.21 1.95 3.53
N ALA A 63 -16.78 0.84 4.11
CA ALA A 63 -17.67 -0.07 4.83
C ALA A 63 -18.17 0.49 6.18
N THR A 64 -17.54 1.56 6.69
CA THR A 64 -17.92 2.21 7.96
C THR A 64 -18.54 3.59 7.75
N LEU A 65 -18.69 4.03 6.50
CA LEU A 65 -19.40 5.26 6.17
C LEU A 65 -20.89 4.93 6.07
N SER A 66 -21.69 5.47 7.00
CA SER A 66 -23.14 5.38 7.08
C SER A 66 -23.80 6.73 6.84
#